data_AF-A0A7C6SK61-F1
#
_entry.id   AF-A0A7C6SK61-F1
#
_cell.length_a   1.000
_cell.length_b   1.000
_cell.length_c   1.000
_cell.angle_alpha   90.00
_cell.angle_beta   90.00
_cell.angle_gamma   90.00
#
_symmetry.space_group_name_H-M   'P 1'
#
loop_
_entity.id
_entity.type
_entity.pdbx_description
1 polymer ?
#
loop_
_entity_poly.entity_id
_entity_poly.type
_entity_poly.pdbx_seq_one_letter_code
_entity_poly.pdbx_strand_id
1 'polypeptide(L)'
;DYIREEILDANQISYVEVQALEEVMPFLDILYMTRVQRERFFNEADYVRLKNTYILDSRKMTLAKEDMLVLHPLPRVNEISSDVDDDPRAVYFKQAQFGVYVRMALIMKLLKLV
;
A
#
# COMPACT_ATOMS: atom_id res chain seq x y z
N ASP A 1 -13.11 4.13 12.11
CA ASP A 1 -14.51 4.57 11.97
C ASP A 1 -14.67 5.45 10.74
N TYR A 2 -13.96 6.59 10.61
CA TYR A 2 -13.96 7.44 9.40
C TYR A 2 -13.95 6.70 8.04
N ILE A 3 -12.97 5.83 7.76
CA ILE A 3 -12.89 5.16 6.46
C ILE A 3 -14.07 4.21 6.24
N ARG A 4 -14.45 3.40 7.23
CA ARG A 4 -15.52 2.40 7.06
C ARG A 4 -16.88 3.07 6.96
N GLU A 5 -17.23 3.88 7.94
CA GLU A 5 -18.58 4.42 8.07
C GLU A 5 -18.81 5.61 7.12
N GLU A 6 -17.89 6.59 7.11
CA GLU A 6 -18.10 7.84 6.38
C GLU A 6 -17.70 7.75 4.90
N ILE A 7 -16.84 6.80 4.52
CA ILE A 7 -16.42 6.61 3.13
C ILE A 7 -17.05 5.35 2.54
N LEU A 8 -16.82 4.17 3.11
CA LEU A 8 -17.24 2.93 2.46
C LEU A 8 -18.74 2.70 2.57
N ASP A 9 -19.30 2.68 3.78
CA ASP A 9 -20.72 2.42 4.04
C ASP A 9 -21.59 3.52 3.44
N ALA A 10 -21.22 4.79 3.65
CA ALA A 10 -21.93 5.94 3.10
C ALA A 10 -22.01 5.93 1.56
N ASN A 11 -21.01 5.34 0.88
CA ASN A 11 -20.99 5.22 -0.58
C ASN A 11 -21.37 3.81 -1.07
N GLN A 12 -21.83 2.92 -0.19
CA GLN A 12 -22.22 1.54 -0.50
C GLN A 12 -21.09 0.73 -1.18
N ILE A 13 -19.84 0.98 -0.77
CA ILE A 13 -18.66 0.27 -1.27
C ILE A 13 -18.42 -0.94 -0.38
N SER A 14 -18.47 -2.14 -0.96
CA SER A 14 -18.22 -3.38 -0.23
C SER A 14 -16.76 -3.50 0.21
N TYR A 15 -16.55 -4.04 1.40
CA TYR A 15 -15.22 -4.34 1.92
C TYR A 15 -15.24 -5.61 2.76
N VAL A 16 -14.05 -6.18 2.96
CA VAL A 16 -13.81 -7.30 3.88
C VAL A 16 -12.59 -6.99 4.71
N GLU A 17 -12.62 -7.37 5.99
CA GLU A 17 -11.50 -7.24 6.90
C GLU A 17 -10.83 -8.60 7.07
N VAL A 18 -9.51 -8.64 6.93
CA VAL A 18 -8.71 -9.86 7.05
C VAL A 18 -7.51 -9.60 7.96
N GLN A 19 -6.95 -10.68 8.52
CA GLN A 19 -5.83 -10.61 9.46
C GLN A 19 -4.50 -11.07 8.86
N ALA A 20 -4.52 -11.66 7.67
CA ALA A 20 -3.32 -12.08 6.95
C ALA A 20 -3.40 -11.69 5.47
N LEU A 21 -2.26 -11.32 4.89
CA LEU A 21 -2.17 -10.97 3.48
C LEU A 21 -2.51 -12.19 2.61
N GLU A 22 -1.98 -13.35 2.97
CA GLU A 22 -2.09 -14.61 2.24
C GLU A 22 -3.54 -15.04 1.95
N GLU A 23 -4.48 -14.68 2.82
CA GLU A 23 -5.91 -14.99 2.66
C GLU A 23 -6.52 -14.31 1.43
N VAL A 24 -5.99 -13.14 1.05
CA VAL A 24 -6.55 -12.31 -0.02
C VAL A 24 -5.67 -12.21 -1.26
N MET A 25 -4.36 -12.54 -1.17
CA MET A 25 -3.40 -12.45 -2.28
C MET A 25 -3.91 -13.00 -3.63
N PRO A 26 -4.62 -14.15 -3.69
CA PRO A 26 -5.10 -14.70 -4.97
C PRO A 26 -6.20 -13.86 -5.65
N PHE A 27 -6.85 -12.97 -4.92
CA PHE A 27 -8.01 -12.20 -5.38
C PHE A 27 -7.67 -10.75 -5.74
N LEU A 28 -6.57 -10.21 -5.21
CA LEU A 28 -6.18 -8.81 -5.41
C LEU A 28 -5.73 -8.56 -6.85
N ASP A 29 -6.11 -7.38 -7.37
CA ASP A 29 -5.50 -6.79 -8.57
C ASP A 29 -4.43 -5.75 -8.18
N ILE A 30 -4.62 -5.10 -7.03
CA ILE A 30 -3.71 -4.10 -6.47
C ILE A 30 -3.54 -4.36 -4.99
N LEU A 31 -2.28 -4.47 -4.55
CA LEU A 31 -1.90 -4.45 -3.14
C LEU A 31 -1.28 -3.09 -2.80
N TYR A 32 -2.04 -2.23 -2.12
CA TYR A 32 -1.55 -0.93 -1.66
C TYR A 32 -1.08 -1.04 -0.20
N MET A 33 0.24 -1.06 0.01
CA MET A 33 0.82 -1.23 1.33
C MET A 33 1.13 0.10 2.00
N THR A 34 1.15 0.08 3.34
CA THR A 34 1.58 1.21 4.17
C THR A 34 2.38 0.70 5.36
N ARG A 35 3.36 1.48 5.82
CA ARG A 35 4.05 1.22 7.09
C ARG A 35 3.10 1.28 8.30
N VAL A 36 3.36 0.43 9.29
CA VAL A 36 2.80 0.61 10.64
C VAL A 36 3.41 1.87 11.25
N GLN A 37 2.58 2.89 11.48
CA GLN A 37 3.01 4.21 11.95
C GLN A 37 3.25 4.21 13.46
N ARG A 38 4.52 4.18 13.88
CA ARG A 38 4.94 4.18 15.30
C ARG A 38 4.30 5.33 16.07
N GLU A 39 4.22 6.50 15.45
CA GLU A 39 3.66 7.73 16.00
C GLU A 39 2.17 7.65 16.38
N ARG A 40 1.45 6.59 15.99
CA ARG A 40 0.03 6.38 16.33
C ARG A 40 -0.18 5.48 17.55
N PHE A 41 0.88 4.93 18.13
CA PHE A 41 0.78 4.04 19.29
C PHE A 41 0.97 4.82 20.60
N PHE A 42 0.11 4.53 21.58
CA PHE A 42 0.21 5.11 22.93
C PHE A 42 1.35 4.48 23.75
N ASN A 43 1.70 3.22 23.49
CA ASN A 43 2.82 2.53 24.12
C ASN A 43 3.72 1.86 23.08
N GLU A 44 5.02 1.78 23.38
CA GLU A 44 6.01 1.22 22.46
C GLU A 44 5.88 -0.31 22.31
N ALA A 45 5.40 -1.01 23.33
CA ALA A 45 5.27 -2.47 23.33
C ALA A 45 4.28 -2.97 22.25
N ASP A 46 3.14 -2.29 22.08
CA ASP A 46 2.13 -2.61 21.07
C ASP A 46 2.67 -2.38 19.66
N TYR A 47 3.42 -1.29 19.46
CA TYR A 47 4.12 -1.05 18.20
C TYR A 47 5.11 -2.18 17.89
N VAL A 48 5.97 -2.55 18.85
CA VAL A 48 6.96 -3.62 18.66
C VAL A 48 6.29 -4.96 18.33
N ARG A 49 5.13 -5.24 18.93
CA ARG A 49 4.34 -6.44 18.64
C ARG A 49 3.76 -6.45 17.23
N LEU A 50 3.33 -5.30 16.70
CA LEU A 50 2.57 -5.21 15.44
C LEU A 50 3.40 -4.80 14.21
N LYS A 51 4.55 -4.15 14.39
CA LYS A 51 5.34 -3.57 13.29
C LYS A 51 5.79 -4.59 12.23
N ASN A 52 5.86 -5.87 12.59
CA ASN A 52 6.33 -6.95 11.72
C ASN A 52 5.21 -7.94 11.34
N THR A 53 3.95 -7.64 11.64
CA THR A 53 2.83 -8.56 11.34
C THR A 53 2.53 -8.62 9.85
N TYR A 54 2.55 -7.48 9.16
CA TYR A 54 2.16 -7.36 7.76
C TYR A 54 3.38 -7.09 6.88
N ILE A 55 4.23 -8.10 6.72
CA ILE A 55 5.42 -8.04 5.85
C ILE A 55 5.13 -8.78 4.55
N LEU A 56 5.33 -8.12 3.42
CA LEU A 56 5.36 -8.75 2.10
C LEU A 56 6.78 -9.23 1.77
N ASP A 57 6.89 -10.48 1.34
CA ASP A 57 8.14 -11.14 0.94
C ASP A 57 7.91 -11.93 -0.37
N SER A 58 8.98 -12.39 -1.03
CA SER A 58 8.86 -13.12 -2.31
C SER A 58 8.02 -14.39 -2.19
N ARG A 59 8.03 -15.04 -1.01
CA ARG A 59 7.23 -16.25 -0.78
C ARG A 59 5.74 -15.92 -0.82
N LYS A 60 5.29 -14.82 -0.19
CA LYS A 60 3.90 -14.38 -0.26
C LYS A 60 3.51 -13.92 -1.66
N MET A 61 4.45 -13.33 -2.41
CA MET A 61 4.24 -12.95 -3.81
C MET A 61 3.96 -14.14 -4.74
N THR A 62 4.28 -15.37 -4.34
CA THR A 62 3.88 -16.59 -5.10
C THR A 62 2.37 -16.87 -5.05
N LEU A 63 1.65 -16.28 -4.10
CA LEU A 63 0.20 -16.42 -3.95
C LEU A 63 -0.58 -15.36 -4.73
N ALA A 64 0.09 -14.28 -5.18
CA ALA A 64 -0.54 -13.20 -5.94
C ALA A 64 -0.77 -13.61 -7.39
N LYS A 65 -1.77 -12.99 -8.03
CA LYS A 65 -1.96 -13.08 -9.48
C LYS A 65 -0.72 -12.61 -10.24
N GLU A 66 -0.53 -13.14 -11.44
CA GLU A 66 0.61 -12.78 -12.31
C GLU A 66 0.60 -11.30 -12.72
N ASP A 67 -0.58 -10.67 -12.77
CA ASP A 67 -0.79 -9.28 -13.18
C ASP A 67 -1.13 -8.33 -12.02
N MET A 68 -1.13 -8.81 -10.77
CA MET A 68 -1.34 -7.97 -9.60
C MET A 68 -0.23 -6.94 -9.45
N LEU A 69 -0.53 -5.69 -9.08
CA LEU A 69 0.48 -4.65 -8.83
C LEU A 69 0.64 -4.32 -7.34
N VAL A 70 1.89 -4.19 -6.88
CA VAL A 70 2.23 -3.72 -5.53
C VAL A 70 2.53 -2.22 -5.55
N LEU A 71 1.80 -1.45 -4.75
CA LEU A 71 1.97 -0.01 -4.57
C LEU A 71 2.37 0.30 -3.13
N HIS A 72 3.12 1.38 -2.95
CA HIS A 72 3.53 1.88 -1.64
C HIS A 72 3.90 3.37 -1.75
N PRO A 73 3.41 4.24 -0.84
CA PRO A 73 3.64 5.68 -0.93
C PRO A 73 5.09 6.10 -0.64
N LEU A 74 5.90 5.21 -0.05
CA LEU A 74 7.27 5.45 0.44
C LEU A 74 7.36 6.57 1.52
N PRO A 75 8.44 6.63 2.32
CA PRO A 75 9.49 5.60 2.47
C PRO A 75 8.92 4.33 3.11
N ARG A 76 9.49 3.18 2.76
CA ARG A 76 9.21 1.92 3.45
C ARG A 76 10.18 1.67 4.58
N VAL A 77 9.78 0.86 5.57
CA VAL A 77 10.67 0.42 6.67
C VAL A 77 11.00 -1.06 6.49
N ASN A 78 10.08 -1.95 6.84
CA ASN A 78 10.25 -3.41 6.80
C ASN A 78 9.02 -4.14 6.25
N GLU A 79 7.92 -3.42 6.02
CA GLU A 79 6.64 -3.94 5.57
C GLU A 79 6.69 -4.53 4.15
N ILE A 80 7.70 -4.18 3.35
CA ILE A 80 8.02 -4.82 2.07
C ILE A 80 9.51 -5.18 2.12
N SER A 81 9.80 -6.47 2.06
CA SER A 81 11.16 -6.98 2.00
C SER A 81 11.84 -6.62 0.67
N SER A 82 13.16 -6.41 0.69
CA SER A 82 13.92 -5.97 -0.49
C SER A 82 13.99 -7.03 -1.60
N ASP A 83 13.78 -8.30 -1.27
CA ASP A 83 13.69 -9.38 -2.26
C ASP A 83 12.48 -9.24 -3.21
N VAL A 84 11.48 -8.43 -2.85
CA VAL A 84 10.34 -8.10 -3.69
C VAL A 84 10.68 -7.04 -4.75
N ASP A 85 11.80 -6.32 -4.62
CA ASP A 85 12.15 -5.19 -5.51
C ASP A 85 12.35 -5.60 -6.97
N ASP A 86 12.84 -6.82 -7.19
CA ASP A 86 13.10 -7.36 -8.51
C ASP A 86 11.84 -7.99 -9.16
N ASP A 87 10.73 -8.11 -8.42
CA ASP A 87 9.47 -8.59 -8.97
C ASP A 87 8.87 -7.53 -9.91
N PRO A 88 8.54 -7.87 -11.18
CA PRO A 88 7.98 -6.91 -12.14
C PRO A 88 6.66 -6.27 -11.69
N ARG A 89 5.96 -6.90 -10.73
CA ARG A 89 4.73 -6.40 -10.11
C ARG A 89 4.98 -5.30 -9.07
N ALA A 90 6.21 -5.16 -8.58
CA ALA A 90 6.61 -4.16 -7.59
C ALA A 90 6.80 -2.77 -8.22
N VAL A 91 5.71 -1.98 -8.29
CA VAL A 91 5.69 -0.72 -9.04
C VAL A 91 5.81 0.54 -8.18
N TYR A 92 6.11 0.44 -6.88
CA TYR A 92 6.22 1.59 -5.97
C TYR A 92 7.34 2.58 -6.33
N PHE A 93 8.45 2.14 -6.95
CA PHE A 93 9.46 3.07 -7.48
C PHE A 93 8.95 3.84 -8.70
N LYS A 94 8.25 3.16 -9.61
CA LYS A 94 7.59 3.77 -10.77
C LYS A 94 6.49 4.75 -10.33
N GLN A 95 5.71 4.38 -9.31
CA GLN A 95 4.72 5.25 -8.65
C GLN A 95 5.37 6.54 -8.14
N ALA A 96 6.51 6.45 -7.45
CA ALA A 96 7.24 7.62 -6.95
C ALA A 96 7.74 8.53 -8.08
N GLN A 97 8.27 7.95 -9.16
CA GLN A 97 8.66 8.68 -10.37
C GLN A 97 7.45 9.41 -10.99
N PHE A 98 6.31 8.73 -11.10
CA PHE A 98 5.08 9.32 -11.63
C PHE A 98 4.54 10.46 -10.76
N GLY A 99 4.86 10.47 -9.46
CA GLY A 99 4.59 11.60 -8.58
C GLY A 99 5.20 12.93 -9.07
N VAL A 100 6.36 12.90 -9.75
CA VAL A 100 6.96 14.10 -10.36
C VAL A 100 6.09 14.61 -11.50
N TYR A 101 5.73 13.74 -12.45
CA TYR A 101 4.95 14.13 -13.62
C TYR A 101 3.53 14.58 -13.27
N VAL A 102 2.88 13.91 -12.31
CA VAL A 102 1.56 14.33 -11.81
C VAL A 102 1.62 15.72 -11.19
N ARG A 103 2.66 16.02 -10.40
CA ARG A 103 2.83 17.36 -9.81
C ARG A 103 3.13 18.42 -10.87
N MET A 104 3.96 18.11 -11.87
CA MET A 104 4.20 19.01 -13.01
C MET A 104 2.89 19.32 -13.74
N ALA A 105 2.10 18.30 -14.08
CA ALA A 105 0.81 18.46 -14.73
C ALA A 105 -0.16 19.31 -13.88
N LEU A 106 -0.23 19.04 -12.57
CA LEU A 106 -1.06 19.80 -11.65
C LEU A 106 -0.64 21.28 -11.57
N ILE A 107 0.66 21.58 -11.46
CA ILE A 107 1.19 22.94 -11.44
C ILE A 107 0.88 23.66 -12.76
N MET A 108 1.15 23.01 -13.89
CA MET A 108 0.83 23.56 -15.22
C MET A 108 -0.66 23.86 -15.36
N LYS A 109 -1.53 22.97 -14.84
CA LYS A 109 -2.97 23.18 -14.87
C LYS A 109 -3.41 24.38 -14.03
N LEU A 110 -2.88 24.49 -12.81
CA LEU A 110 -3.20 25.60 -11.90
C LEU A 110 -2.70 26.95 -12.44
N LEU A 111 -1.57 26.96 -13.16
CA LEU A 111 -1.03 28.12 -13.85
C LEU A 111 -1.68 28.37 -15.22
N LYS A 112 -2.65 27.55 -15.64
CA LYS A 112 -3.34 27.61 -16.94
C LYS A 112 -2.40 27.59 -18.14
N LEU A 113 -1.30 26.84 -18.04
CA LEU A 113 -0.38 26.58 -19.14
C LEU A 113 -0.89 25.44 -20.06
N VAL A 114 -1.89 24.68 -19.59
CA VAL A 114 -2.65 23.62 -20.28
C VAL A 114 -4.11 23.57 -19.83
#